data_AF-A0A2W4J2F3-F1
#
_entry.id   AF-A0A2W4J2F3-F1
#
_cell.length_a   1.000
_cell.length_b   1.000
_cell.length_c   1.000
_cell.angle_alpha   90.00
_cell.angle_beta   90.00
_cell.angle_gamma   90.00
#
_symmetry.space_group_name_H-M   'P 1'
#
loop_
_entity.id
_entity.type
_entity.pdbx_description
1 polymer ?
#
loop_
_entity_poly.entity_id
_entity_poly.type
_entity_poly.pdbx_seq_one_letter_code
_entity_poly.pdbx_strand_id
1 'polypeptide(L)'
;MMPPGYRVETETVERGGRTACDLADDLRNARATWDDAARDGGSACGFSVVRDAYTKMQDAWFDEVGVHIRILEQLCSALRNAAKTYRAMEDAGRESFGGGRVQ
;
A
#
# COMPACT_ATOMS: atom_id res chain seq x y z
N MET A 1 5.91 -23.30 17.16
CA MET A 1 4.73 -23.34 18.03
C MET A 1 4.14 -21.94 18.06
N MET A 2 2.97 -21.71 17.45
CA MET A 2 2.30 -20.40 17.56
C MET A 2 1.79 -20.23 19.00
N PRO A 3 1.90 -19.02 19.60
CA PRO A 3 1.37 -18.78 20.94
C PRO A 3 -0.15 -19.03 20.98
N PRO A 4 -0.67 -19.65 22.05
CA PRO A 4 -2.10 -19.88 22.20
C PRO A 4 -2.82 -18.53 22.37
N GLY A 5 -3.80 -18.25 21.49
CA GLY A 5 -4.73 -17.11 21.64
C GLY A 5 -4.84 -16.17 20.45
N TYR A 6 -3.93 -16.22 19.47
CA TYR A 6 -4.02 -15.36 18.27
C TYR A 6 -4.29 -16.21 17.03
N ARG A 7 -5.55 -16.26 16.60
CA ARG A 7 -5.93 -16.92 15.34
C ARG A 7 -5.83 -15.89 14.23
N VAL A 8 -4.79 -15.96 13.41
CA VAL A 8 -4.67 -15.11 12.22
C VAL A 8 -5.47 -15.74 11.10
N GLU A 9 -6.44 -15.01 10.60
CA GLU A 9 -7.15 -15.38 9.37
C GLU A 9 -6.31 -14.94 8.18
N THR A 10 -5.56 -15.87 7.60
CA THR A 10 -4.65 -15.61 6.46
C THR A 10 -5.36 -14.90 5.30
N GLU A 11 -6.62 -15.26 5.01
CA GLU A 11 -7.44 -14.59 3.98
C GLU A 11 -7.68 -13.10 4.28
N THR A 12 -7.92 -12.76 5.55
CA THR A 12 -8.13 -11.38 6.01
C THR A 12 -6.83 -10.56 5.85
N VAL A 13 -5.68 -11.15 6.17
CA VAL A 13 -4.36 -10.52 5.97
C VAL A 13 -4.10 -10.27 4.49
N GLU A 14 -4.42 -11.22 3.62
CA GLU A 14 -4.29 -11.06 2.17
C GLU A 14 -5.20 -9.98 1.60
N ARG A 15 -6.46 -9.94 2.06
CA ARG A 15 -7.42 -8.93 1.64
C ARG A 15 -6.94 -7.54 2.03
N GLY A 16 -6.49 -7.37 3.28
CA GLY A 16 -5.89 -6.10 3.73
C GLY A 16 -4.65 -5.73 2.92
N GLY A 17 -3.81 -6.70 2.58
CA GLY A 17 -2.65 -6.50 1.71
C GLY A 17 -3.04 -5.98 0.34
N ARG A 18 -4.02 -6.59 -0.34
CA ARG A 18 -4.55 -6.13 -1.63
C ARG A 18 -5.10 -4.71 -1.54
N THR A 19 -5.96 -4.43 -0.56
CA THR A 19 -6.53 -3.09 -0.35
C THR A 19 -5.46 -2.02 -0.16
N ALA A 20 -4.38 -2.31 0.58
CA ALA A 20 -3.28 -1.37 0.74
C ALA A 20 -2.53 -1.10 -0.58
N CYS A 21 -2.34 -2.12 -1.42
CA CYS A 21 -1.72 -1.94 -2.73
C CYS A 21 -2.62 -1.12 -3.67
N ASP A 22 -3.91 -1.46 -3.73
CA ASP A 22 -4.90 -0.78 -4.59
C ASP A 22 -4.98 0.71 -4.23
N LEU A 23 -5.01 1.04 -2.93
CA LEU A 23 -5.05 2.43 -2.46
C LEU A 23 -3.76 3.20 -2.78
N ALA A 24 -2.59 2.53 -2.72
CA ALA A 24 -1.33 3.16 -3.12
C ALA A 24 -1.32 3.50 -4.62
N ASP A 25 -1.84 2.59 -5.45
CA ASP A 25 -1.94 2.78 -6.89
C ASP A 25 -2.96 3.87 -7.25
N ASP A 26 -4.12 3.90 -6.59
CA ASP A 26 -5.14 4.93 -6.76
C ASP A 26 -4.60 6.33 -6.42
N LEU A 27 -3.86 6.46 -5.31
CA LEU A 27 -3.22 7.72 -4.93
C LEU A 27 -2.14 8.14 -5.93
N ARG A 28 -1.36 7.19 -6.45
CA ARG A 28 -0.35 7.48 -7.49
C ARG A 28 -1.02 7.98 -8.77
N ASN A 29 -2.12 7.35 -9.18
CA ASN A 29 -2.89 7.77 -10.35
C ASN A 29 -3.52 9.16 -10.15
N ALA A 30 -4.16 9.39 -9.00
CA ALA A 30 -4.74 10.68 -8.67
C ALA A 30 -3.69 11.81 -8.66
N ARG A 31 -2.51 11.54 -8.12
CA ARG A 31 -1.38 12.48 -8.16
C ARG A 31 -0.95 12.78 -9.59
N ALA A 32 -0.78 11.77 -10.44
CA ALA A 32 -0.37 11.95 -11.82
C ALA A 32 -1.43 12.73 -12.64
N THR A 33 -2.71 12.43 -12.45
CA THR A 33 -3.82 13.16 -13.08
C THR A 33 -3.85 14.62 -12.63
N TRP A 34 -3.62 14.88 -11.34
CA TRP A 34 -3.51 16.25 -10.85
C TRP A 34 -2.32 16.96 -11.48
N ASP A 35 -1.13 16.37 -11.44
CA ASP A 35 0.09 16.98 -12.00
C ASP A 35 -0.09 17.38 -13.47
N ASP A 36 -0.70 16.51 -14.27
CA ASP A 36 -0.98 16.79 -15.68
C ASP A 36 -1.99 17.94 -15.86
N ALA A 37 -3.13 17.90 -15.15
CA ALA A 37 -4.16 18.93 -15.25
C ALA A 37 -3.71 20.29 -14.70
N ALA A 38 -2.79 20.29 -13.76
CA ALA A 38 -2.39 21.44 -12.97
C ALA A 38 -1.05 22.04 -13.43
N ARG A 39 -0.39 21.40 -14.40
CA ARG A 39 0.91 21.77 -14.98
C ARG A 39 0.99 23.22 -15.46
N ASP A 40 -0.09 23.71 -16.07
CA ASP A 40 -0.15 25.06 -16.64
C ASP A 40 -0.81 26.09 -15.70
N GLY A 41 -1.31 25.66 -14.54
CA GLY A 41 -2.13 26.48 -13.64
C GLY A 41 -1.42 27.73 -13.13
N GLY A 42 -0.12 27.64 -12.85
CA GLY A 42 0.68 28.78 -12.42
C GLY A 42 0.91 29.82 -13.52
N SER A 43 0.98 29.39 -14.78
CA SER A 43 1.11 30.27 -15.96
C SER A 43 -0.22 30.92 -16.37
N ALA A 44 -1.36 30.29 -16.07
CA ALA A 44 -2.68 30.77 -16.46
C ALA A 44 -3.04 32.14 -15.86
N CYS A 45 -2.52 32.48 -14.67
CA CYS A 45 -2.82 33.75 -14.01
C CYS A 45 -1.97 34.93 -14.51
N GLY A 46 -0.89 34.71 -15.27
CA GLY A 46 -0.03 35.77 -15.82
C GLY A 46 0.80 36.58 -14.80
N PHE A 47 0.66 36.30 -13.50
CA PHE A 47 1.42 36.96 -12.43
C PHE A 47 2.43 36.00 -11.80
N SER A 48 3.71 36.43 -11.74
CA SER A 48 4.80 35.62 -11.18
C SER A 48 4.57 35.21 -9.72
N VAL A 49 4.03 36.11 -8.89
CA VAL A 49 3.73 35.83 -7.47
C VAL A 49 2.68 34.72 -7.32
N VAL A 50 1.65 34.73 -8.18
CA VAL A 50 0.58 33.71 -8.15
C VAL A 50 1.12 32.37 -8.62
N ARG A 51 1.95 32.36 -9.68
CA ARG A 51 2.66 31.17 -10.14
C ARG A 51 3.48 30.54 -9.03
N ASP A 52 4.32 31.33 -8.36
CA ASP A 52 5.24 30.83 -7.34
C ASP A 52 4.49 30.31 -6.10
N ALA A 53 3.41 30.98 -5.69
CA ALA A 53 2.55 30.52 -4.60
C ALA A 53 1.85 29.20 -4.95
N TYR A 54 1.35 29.09 -6.19
CA TYR A 54 0.70 27.90 -6.70
C TYR A 54 1.66 26.70 -6.78
N THR A 55 2.87 26.89 -7.32
CA THR A 55 3.90 25.86 -7.38
C THR A 55 4.28 25.37 -5.98
N LYS A 56 4.50 26.27 -5.01
CA LYS A 56 4.81 25.88 -3.63
C LYS A 56 3.69 25.06 -2.97
N MET A 57 2.44 25.42 -3.24
CA MET A 57 1.29 24.68 -2.75
C MET A 57 1.23 23.27 -3.37
N GLN A 58 1.47 23.15 -4.68
CA GLN A 58 1.54 21.85 -5.36
C GLN A 58 2.68 20.97 -4.82
N ASP A 59 3.88 21.53 -4.65
CA ASP A 59 5.04 20.81 -4.15
C ASP A 59 4.76 20.23 -2.75
N ALA A 60 4.25 21.07 -1.83
CA ALA A 60 3.91 20.63 -0.48
C ALA A 60 2.83 19.54 -0.47
N TRP A 61 1.84 19.64 -1.36
CA TRP A 61 0.80 18.62 -1.51
C TRP A 61 1.39 17.30 -2.04
N PHE A 62 2.25 17.36 -3.05
CA PHE A 62 2.87 16.17 -3.64
C PHE A 62 3.86 15.48 -2.70
N ASP A 63 4.55 16.23 -1.85
CA ASP A 63 5.38 15.68 -0.79
C ASP A 63 4.55 14.84 0.20
N GLU A 64 3.42 15.37 0.68
CA GLU A 64 2.52 14.68 1.61
C GLU A 64 1.88 13.44 0.97
N VAL A 65 1.33 13.57 -0.23
CA VAL A 65 0.77 12.43 -0.98
C VAL A 65 1.86 11.36 -1.22
N GLY A 66 3.09 11.78 -1.50
CA GLY A 66 4.23 10.89 -1.65
C GLY A 66 4.60 10.14 -0.36
N VAL A 67 4.37 10.72 0.81
CA VAL A 67 4.52 10.01 2.11
C VAL A 67 3.43 8.94 2.25
N HIS A 68 2.17 9.27 1.99
CA HIS A 68 1.06 8.31 2.10
C HIS A 68 1.21 7.12 1.15
N ILE A 69 1.59 7.35 -0.10
CA ILE A 69 1.85 6.27 -1.07
C ILE A 69 2.93 5.33 -0.53
N ARG A 70 4.05 5.86 -0.02
CA ARG A 70 5.14 5.04 0.53
C ARG A 70 4.70 4.20 1.74
N ILE A 71 3.89 4.77 2.63
CA ILE A 71 3.36 4.04 3.79
C ILE A 71 2.46 2.88 3.34
N LEU A 72 1.58 3.11 2.35
CA LEU A 72 0.69 2.09 1.83
C LEU A 72 1.44 0.99 1.07
N GLU A 73 2.48 1.33 0.31
CA GLU A 73 3.36 0.35 -0.32
C GLU A 73 4.10 -0.53 0.71
N GLN A 74 4.60 0.08 1.78
CA GLN A 74 5.23 -0.65 2.88
C GLN A 74 4.25 -1.58 3.58
N LEU A 75 3.02 -1.12 3.84
CA LEU A 75 1.95 -1.91 4.43
C LEU A 75 1.54 -3.08 3.52
N CYS A 76 1.36 -2.81 2.22
CA CYS A 76 1.10 -3.82 1.18
C CYS A 76 2.18 -4.91 1.20
N SER A 77 3.46 -4.53 1.21
CA SER A 77 4.59 -5.47 1.28
C SER A 77 4.58 -6.29 2.58
N ALA A 78 4.40 -5.64 3.72
CA ALA A 78 4.37 -6.29 5.02
C ALA A 78 3.25 -7.34 5.13
N LEU A 79 2.02 -6.98 4.71
CA LEU A 79 0.86 -7.87 4.76
C LEU A 79 1.00 -9.05 3.79
N ARG A 80 1.55 -8.84 2.59
CA ARG A 80 1.81 -9.93 1.63
C ARG A 80 2.89 -10.88 2.15
N ASN A 81 3.93 -10.37 2.78
CA ASN A 81 4.99 -11.20 3.38
C ASN A 81 4.47 -11.98 4.61
N ALA A 82 3.63 -11.35 5.44
CA ALA A 82 2.97 -12.02 6.55
C ALA A 82 2.05 -13.15 6.04
N ALA A 83 1.19 -12.89 5.05
CA ALA A 83 0.33 -13.91 4.47
C ALA A 83 1.11 -15.11 3.91
N LYS A 84 2.20 -14.86 3.17
CA LYS A 84 3.09 -15.92 2.68
C LYS A 84 3.67 -16.77 3.82
N THR A 85 4.09 -16.11 4.89
CA THR A 85 4.66 -16.78 6.08
C THR A 85 3.62 -17.66 6.75
N TYR A 86 2.38 -17.17 6.94
CA TYR A 86 1.31 -17.97 7.54
C TYR A 86 0.95 -19.19 6.70
N ARG A 87 0.81 -19.04 5.37
CA ARG A 87 0.58 -20.19 4.48
C ARG A 87 1.69 -21.24 4.57
N ALA A 88 2.95 -20.80 4.55
CA ALA A 88 4.08 -21.72 4.68
C ALA A 88 4.07 -22.48 6.02
N MET A 89 3.66 -21.83 7.11
CA MET A 89 3.49 -22.49 8.41
C MET A 89 2.32 -23.48 8.43
N GLU A 90 1.20 -23.14 7.79
CA GLU A 90 0.04 -24.04 7.65
C GLU A 90 0.39 -25.27 6.83
N ASP A 91 1.08 -25.10 5.70
CA ASP A 91 1.54 -26.19 4.83
C ASP A 91 2.52 -27.12 5.57
N ALA A 92 3.54 -26.55 6.25
CA ALA A 92 4.48 -27.33 7.04
C ALA A 92 3.81 -28.08 8.20
N GLY A 93 2.82 -27.48 8.85
CA GLY A 93 2.00 -28.13 9.87
C GLY A 93 1.19 -29.29 9.29
N ARG A 94 0.52 -29.06 8.16
CA ARG A 94 -0.27 -30.08 7.46
C ARG A 94 0.60 -31.27 7.02
N GLU A 95 1.80 -31.03 6.52
CA GLU A 95 2.74 -32.11 6.16
C GLU A 95 3.21 -32.89 7.39
N SER A 96 3.50 -32.19 8.49
CA SER A 96 3.97 -32.81 9.74
C SER A 96 2.91 -33.67 10.44
N PHE A 97 1.62 -33.33 10.32
CA PHE A 97 0.51 -34.05 10.97
C PHE A 97 -0.32 -34.93 10.01
N GLY A 98 -0.22 -34.73 8.69
CA GLY A 98 -0.98 -35.44 7.66
C GLY A 98 -0.27 -36.66 7.05
N GLY A 99 1.00 -36.90 7.40
CA GLY A 99 1.78 -38.07 6.94
C GLY A 99 1.45 -39.40 7.63
N GLY A 100 0.54 -39.40 8.62
CA GLY A 100 0.06 -40.61 9.28
C GLY A 100 -1.00 -41.32 8.45
N ARG A 101 -0.60 -42.09 7.43
CA ARG A 101 -1.46 -43.15 6.89
C ARG A 101 -1.71 -44.14 8.03
N VAL A 102 -2.90 -44.09 8.60
CA VAL A 102 -3.45 -45.19 9.39
C VAL A 102 -3.55 -46.39 8.44
N GLN A 103 -2.67 -47.37 8.63
CA GLN A 103 -2.83 -48.74 8.14
C GLN A 103 -3.19 -49.60 9.35
#